data_AF-A0A5K7X8L1-F1
#
_entry.id   AF-A0A5K7X8L1-F1
#
_cell.length_a   1.000
_cell.length_b   1.000
_cell.length_c   1.000
_cell.angle_alpha   90.00
_cell.angle_beta   90.00
_cell.angle_gamma   90.00
#
_symmetry.space_group_name_H-M   'P 1'
#
loop_
_entity.id
_entity.type
_entity.pdbx_description
1 polymer ?
#
loop_
_entity_poly.entity_id
_entity_poly.type
_entity_poly.pdbx_seq_one_letter_code
_entity_poly.pdbx_strand_id
1 'polypeptide(L)'
;METEQRARPRYSLLTLLALGSVVALAVGWAAASGRWAAERHEILSLIPEEPLPPNDHVLKTFPVTIAISSEGSTIESNWQLSVNAAGAATLHPGVYEPAAPQSFNFTNEQQQVIRDLLVTDRFFELDDRYGDLVPDGGSKTLTVVIGDHAKSVNLAYLRWDPSDPYFNAAKVEESARALRVYLAIRDFLPPNVVPDERPYLLRALQAAEKLEANRKKQP
;
A
#
# COMPACT_ATOMS: atom_id res chain seq x y z
N MET A 1 -10.38 46.32 9.68
CA MET A 1 -9.78 45.16 8.98
C MET A 1 -9.09 44.33 10.05
N GLU A 2 -9.80 43.38 10.64
CA GLU A 2 -9.23 42.42 11.58
C GLU A 2 -8.74 41.22 10.79
N THR A 3 -7.44 40.93 10.90
CA THR A 3 -6.84 39.70 10.38
C THR A 3 -7.12 38.58 11.38
N GLU A 4 -8.07 37.71 11.06
CA GLU A 4 -8.28 36.43 11.75
C GLU A 4 -7.05 35.53 11.56
N GLN A 5 -6.19 35.52 12.56
CA GLN A 5 -5.07 34.61 12.66
C GLN A 5 -5.59 33.27 13.20
N ARG A 6 -6.08 32.38 12.31
CA ARG A 6 -6.51 31.03 12.69
C ARG A 6 -5.34 30.28 13.32
N ALA A 7 -5.41 30.06 14.62
CA ALA A 7 -4.49 29.23 15.37
C ALA A 7 -4.54 27.79 14.84
N ARG A 8 -3.45 27.29 14.26
CA ARG A 8 -3.32 25.88 13.92
C ARG A 8 -3.18 25.07 15.21
N PRO A 9 -4.02 24.05 15.45
CA PRO A 9 -3.87 23.19 16.61
C PRO A 9 -2.51 22.47 16.54
N ARG A 10 -1.68 22.67 17.57
CA ARG A 10 -0.43 21.93 17.77
C ARG A 10 -0.79 20.57 18.35
N TYR A 11 -0.99 19.58 17.50
CA TYR A 11 -1.13 18.20 17.97
C TYR A 11 0.21 17.72 18.54
N SER A 12 0.17 17.14 19.74
CA SER A 12 1.33 16.55 20.40
C SER A 12 1.77 15.30 19.64
N LEU A 13 3.09 15.11 19.53
CA LEU A 13 3.73 13.95 18.90
C LEU A 13 3.23 12.61 19.50
N LEU A 14 2.85 12.61 20.78
CA LEU A 14 2.23 11.47 21.46
C LEU A 14 0.81 11.17 20.98
N THR A 15 0.05 12.19 20.61
CA THR A 15 -1.31 12.03 20.06
C THR A 15 -1.25 11.45 18.65
N LEU A 16 -0.24 11.84 17.85
CA LEU A 16 0.00 11.29 16.51
C LEU A 16 0.47 9.84 16.55
N LEU A 17 1.35 9.47 17.50
CA LEU A 17 1.78 8.08 17.68
C LEU A 17 0.63 7.18 18.17
N ALA A 18 -0.20 7.66 19.10
CA ALA A 18 -1.37 6.94 19.56
C ALA A 18 -2.41 6.76 18.44
N LEU A 19 -2.64 7.78 17.60
CA LEU A 19 -3.50 7.67 16.41
C LEU A 19 -2.94 6.70 15.37
N GLY A 20 -1.63 6.74 15.08
CA GLY A 20 -1.00 5.83 14.12
C GLY A 20 -1.11 4.36 14.53
N SER A 21 -0.90 4.04 15.81
CA SER A 21 -1.05 2.68 16.32
C SER A 21 -2.52 2.23 16.38
N VAL A 22 -3.46 3.11 16.73
CA VAL A 22 -4.89 2.79 16.78
C VAL A 22 -5.47 2.62 15.38
N VAL A 23 -5.06 3.44 14.40
CA VAL A 23 -5.46 3.29 13.00
C VAL A 23 -4.90 2.00 12.41
N ALA A 24 -3.63 1.66 12.64
CA ALA A 24 -3.05 0.41 12.17
C ALA A 24 -3.75 -0.83 12.78
N LEU A 25 -4.06 -0.79 14.09
CA LEU A 25 -4.83 -1.85 14.76
C LEU A 25 -6.27 -1.92 14.28
N ALA A 26 -6.97 -0.80 14.11
CA ALA A 26 -8.34 -0.75 13.62
C ALA A 26 -8.45 -1.23 12.16
N VAL A 27 -7.49 -0.83 11.32
CA VAL A 27 -7.38 -1.29 9.93
C VAL A 27 -7.14 -2.81 9.88
N GLY A 28 -6.24 -3.35 10.71
CA GLY A 28 -5.99 -4.79 10.81
C GLY A 28 -7.17 -5.60 11.37
N TRP A 29 -7.83 -5.11 12.42
CA TRP A 29 -8.96 -5.81 13.05
C TRP A 29 -10.22 -5.79 12.19
N ALA A 30 -10.52 -4.66 11.55
CA ALA A 30 -11.62 -4.58 10.62
C ALA A 30 -11.39 -5.54 9.44
N ALA A 31 -10.15 -5.74 8.97
CA ALA A 31 -9.85 -6.49 7.74
C ALA A 31 -10.13 -7.98 7.90
N ALA A 32 -9.98 -8.49 9.12
CA ALA A 32 -10.31 -9.86 9.48
C ALA A 32 -11.83 -10.13 9.59
N SER A 33 -12.67 -9.09 9.71
CA SER A 33 -14.09 -9.23 10.08
C SER A 33 -15.09 -9.12 8.93
N GLY A 34 -14.64 -8.83 7.71
CA GLY A 34 -15.54 -8.59 6.56
C GLY A 34 -16.41 -7.32 6.69
N ARG A 35 -16.26 -6.51 7.76
CA ARG A 35 -16.97 -5.24 7.99
C ARG A 35 -16.32 -4.02 7.32
N TRP A 36 -15.28 -4.24 6.51
CA TRP A 36 -14.40 -3.19 5.97
C TRP A 36 -15.08 -2.07 5.19
N ALA A 37 -16.13 -2.36 4.43
CA ALA A 37 -16.70 -1.36 3.53
C ALA A 37 -17.41 -0.20 4.27
N ALA A 38 -18.02 -0.47 5.44
CA ALA A 38 -18.82 0.52 6.15
C ALA A 38 -17.97 1.42 7.07
N GLU A 39 -17.03 0.85 7.83
CA GLU A 39 -16.18 1.60 8.76
C GLU A 39 -15.10 2.44 8.05
N ARG A 40 -14.66 2.03 6.84
CA ARG A 40 -13.74 2.83 6.02
C ARG A 40 -14.29 4.22 5.73
N HIS A 41 -15.59 4.31 5.44
CA HIS A 41 -16.18 5.57 4.99
C HIS A 41 -16.25 6.58 6.14
N GLU A 42 -16.53 6.10 7.36
CA GLU A 42 -16.64 6.93 8.56
C GLU A 42 -15.26 7.43 9.02
N ILE A 43 -14.24 6.56 9.04
CA ILE A 43 -12.86 6.95 9.41
C ILE A 43 -12.25 7.91 8.39
N LEU A 44 -12.43 7.65 7.09
CA LEU A 44 -11.89 8.51 6.03
C LEU A 44 -12.62 9.86 5.95
N SER A 45 -13.90 9.94 6.32
CA SER A 45 -14.66 11.19 6.34
C SER A 45 -14.25 12.19 7.43
N LEU A 46 -13.46 11.74 8.42
CA LEU A 46 -12.90 12.59 9.48
C LEU A 46 -11.55 13.20 9.09
N ILE A 47 -10.98 12.80 7.95
CA ILE A 47 -9.73 13.34 7.41
C ILE A 47 -10.11 14.55 6.52
N PRO A 48 -9.66 15.79 6.84
CA PRO A 48 -9.96 16.97 6.02
C PRO A 48 -9.40 16.82 4.60
N GLU A 49 -9.93 17.62 3.65
CA GLU A 49 -9.53 17.71 2.23
C GLU A 49 -8.12 17.19 1.93
N GLU A 50 -8.02 16.28 0.94
CA GLU A 50 -6.80 15.54 0.57
C GLU A 50 -5.53 16.38 0.83
N PRO A 51 -4.82 16.12 1.94
CA PRO A 51 -3.62 16.86 2.23
C PRO A 51 -2.67 16.67 1.05
N LEU A 52 -2.05 17.77 0.60
CA LEU A 52 -1.02 17.72 -0.44
C LEU A 52 -0.05 16.57 -0.14
N PRO A 53 0.44 15.87 -1.18
CA PRO A 53 1.36 14.75 -0.98
C PRO A 53 2.54 15.21 -0.10
N PRO A 54 3.01 14.35 0.83
CA PRO A 54 4.16 14.67 1.67
C PRO A 54 5.35 15.02 0.78
N ASN A 55 6.07 16.08 1.13
CA ASN A 55 7.33 16.40 0.44
C ASN A 55 8.41 15.35 0.75
N ASP A 56 9.46 15.32 -0.08
CA ASP A 56 10.58 14.37 0.07
C ASP A 56 11.23 14.40 1.45
N HIS A 57 11.28 15.56 2.11
CA HIS A 57 11.86 15.68 3.44
C HIS A 57 11.04 14.87 4.46
N VAL A 58 9.70 14.97 4.41
CA VAL A 58 8.80 14.17 5.26
C VAL A 58 8.99 12.68 4.99
N LEU A 59 8.97 12.27 3.71
CA LEU A 59 9.15 10.87 3.30
C LEU A 59 10.48 10.25 3.78
N LYS A 60 11.55 11.05 3.82
CA LYS A 60 12.88 10.60 4.24
C LYS A 60 13.12 10.63 5.75
N THR A 61 12.38 11.42 6.51
CA THR A 61 12.67 11.65 7.94
C THR A 61 11.63 11.08 8.90
N PHE A 62 10.35 11.06 8.54
CA PHE A 62 9.28 10.68 9.47
C PHE A 62 9.10 9.16 9.53
N PRO A 63 8.76 8.57 10.69
CA PRO A 63 8.53 7.13 10.79
C PRO A 63 7.47 6.63 9.78
N VAL A 64 7.70 5.45 9.19
CA VAL A 64 6.81 4.85 8.19
C VAL A 64 6.11 3.66 8.82
N THR A 65 4.78 3.62 8.70
CA THR A 65 3.97 2.44 8.98
C THR A 65 3.41 1.91 7.67
N ILE A 66 3.41 0.60 7.51
CA ILE A 66 2.99 -0.10 6.29
C ILE A 66 1.93 -1.13 6.68
N ALA A 67 0.86 -1.21 5.89
CA ALA A 67 -0.06 -2.32 5.93
C ALA A 67 -0.24 -2.87 4.50
N ILE A 68 -0.06 -4.17 4.33
CA ILE A 68 -0.36 -4.87 3.08
C ILE A 68 -1.41 -5.92 3.35
N SER A 69 -2.42 -6.02 2.49
CA SER A 69 -3.26 -7.19 2.40
C SER A 69 -3.21 -7.76 0.99
N SER A 70 -3.27 -9.08 0.90
CA SER A 70 -3.62 -9.80 -0.33
C SER A 70 -4.91 -10.54 -0.06
N GLU A 71 -5.87 -10.37 -0.95
CA GLU A 71 -7.15 -11.05 -0.96
C GLU A 71 -7.26 -11.78 -2.30
N GLY A 72 -7.47 -13.09 -2.31
CA GLY A 72 -7.61 -13.88 -3.54
C GLY A 72 -8.81 -14.80 -3.50
N SER A 73 -9.16 -15.30 -4.69
CA SER A 73 -10.23 -16.29 -4.87
C SER A 73 -9.88 -17.66 -4.29
N THR A 74 -8.59 -17.96 -4.12
CA THR A 74 -8.12 -19.18 -3.46
C THR A 74 -7.72 -18.92 -2.01
N ILE A 75 -7.96 -19.93 -1.18
CA ILE A 75 -7.68 -19.94 0.27
C ILE A 75 -6.24 -19.51 0.59
N GLU A 76 -5.29 -20.00 -0.18
CA GLU A 76 -3.86 -19.76 0.03
C GLU A 76 -3.49 -18.28 -0.20
N SER A 77 -4.26 -17.55 -1.01
CA SER A 77 -3.92 -16.19 -1.48
C SER A 77 -4.16 -15.08 -0.45
N ASN A 78 -4.81 -15.40 0.67
CA ASN A 78 -5.23 -14.43 1.68
C ASN A 78 -4.13 -14.26 2.73
N TRP A 79 -3.62 -13.05 2.93
CA TRP A 79 -2.69 -12.74 4.02
C TRP A 79 -2.64 -11.23 4.28
N GLN A 80 -2.19 -10.86 5.47
CA GLN A 80 -2.03 -9.46 5.87
C GLN A 80 -0.68 -9.26 6.56
N LEU A 81 0.04 -8.21 6.19
CA LEU A 81 1.26 -7.76 6.82
C LEU A 81 1.02 -6.38 7.41
N SER A 82 1.45 -6.18 8.65
CA SER A 82 1.60 -4.85 9.23
C SER A 82 3.06 -4.63 9.62
N VAL A 83 3.60 -3.44 9.39
CA VAL A 83 4.94 -3.01 9.81
C VAL A 83 4.78 -1.67 10.48
N ASN A 84 5.15 -1.57 11.76
CA ASN A 84 5.04 -0.31 12.50
C ASN A 84 6.25 0.62 12.25
N ALA A 85 6.14 1.83 12.78
CA ALA A 85 7.18 2.87 12.74
C ALA A 85 8.58 2.46 13.23
N ALA A 86 8.68 1.40 14.05
CA ALA A 86 9.96 0.87 14.54
C ALA A 86 10.50 -0.28 13.67
N GLY A 87 9.82 -0.64 12.59
CA GLY A 87 10.14 -1.78 11.74
C GLY A 87 9.65 -3.12 12.26
N ALA A 88 8.94 -3.17 13.40
CA ALA A 88 8.38 -4.42 13.87
C ALA A 88 7.21 -4.84 12.98
N ALA A 89 7.29 -6.05 12.45
CA ALA A 89 6.37 -6.59 11.48
C ALA A 89 5.57 -7.76 12.07
N THR A 90 4.30 -7.83 11.71
CA THR A 90 3.42 -8.95 12.03
C THR A 90 2.69 -9.39 10.77
N LEU A 91 2.90 -10.65 10.39
CA LEU A 91 2.24 -11.31 9.27
C LEU A 91 1.14 -12.22 9.81
N HIS A 92 -0.08 -11.99 9.33
CA HIS A 92 -1.25 -12.81 9.55
C HIS A 92 -1.51 -13.65 8.29
N PRO A 93 -1.20 -14.96 8.31
CA PRO A 93 -1.64 -15.87 7.27
C PRO A 93 -3.19 -15.94 7.25
N GLY A 94 -3.77 -16.20 6.08
CA GLY A 94 -5.20 -16.04 5.81
C GLY A 94 -6.14 -16.86 6.68
N VAL A 95 -7.39 -16.42 6.73
CA VAL A 95 -8.45 -16.87 7.65
C VAL A 95 -8.78 -18.37 7.53
N TYR A 96 -8.57 -18.97 6.36
CA TYR A 96 -9.06 -20.32 6.07
C TYR A 96 -8.08 -21.43 6.47
N GLU A 97 -6.78 -21.13 6.58
CA GLU A 97 -5.79 -22.00 7.24
C GLU A 97 -5.20 -21.22 8.42
N PRO A 98 -5.85 -21.27 9.60
CA PRO A 98 -5.45 -20.47 10.74
C PRO A 98 -4.08 -20.92 11.25
N ALA A 99 -3.04 -20.25 10.76
CA ALA A 99 -1.70 -20.31 11.29
C ALA A 99 -1.47 -19.15 12.27
N ALA A 100 -0.60 -19.37 13.25
CA ALA A 100 -0.26 -18.34 14.21
C ALA A 100 0.37 -17.13 13.51
N PRO A 101 0.06 -15.88 13.92
CA PRO A 101 0.73 -14.70 13.42
C PRO A 101 2.25 -14.81 13.59
N GLN A 102 2.99 -14.44 12.56
CA GLN A 102 4.45 -14.48 12.57
C GLN A 102 5.00 -13.08 12.79
N SER A 103 5.91 -12.94 13.75
CA SER A 103 6.55 -11.66 14.07
C SER A 103 8.01 -11.67 13.64
N PHE A 104 8.46 -10.58 13.02
CA PHE A 104 9.85 -10.36 12.61
C PHE A 104 10.10 -8.86 12.52
N ASN A 105 11.33 -8.44 12.20
CA ASN A 105 11.69 -7.02 12.12
C ASN A 105 12.26 -6.70 10.74
N PHE A 106 11.87 -5.54 10.20
CA PHE A 106 12.50 -4.93 9.04
C PHE A 106 13.77 -4.21 9.50
N THR A 107 14.89 -4.47 8.83
CA THR A 107 16.14 -3.75 9.13
C THR A 107 16.03 -2.28 8.74
N ASN A 108 16.93 -1.44 9.26
CA ASN A 108 16.98 -0.03 8.88
C ASN A 108 17.23 0.15 7.38
N GLU A 109 18.04 -0.72 6.79
CA GLU A 109 18.33 -0.73 5.36
C GLU A 109 17.08 -1.06 4.55
N GLN A 110 16.30 -2.06 4.96
CA GLN A 110 15.03 -2.41 4.32
C GLN A 110 14.01 -1.27 4.40
N GLN A 111 13.91 -0.62 5.56
CA GLN A 111 13.04 0.56 5.72
C GLN A 111 13.51 1.73 4.84
N GLN A 112 14.82 1.93 4.70
CA GLN A 112 15.38 2.97 3.83
C GLN A 112 15.06 2.70 2.35
N VAL A 113 15.20 1.45 1.89
CA VAL A 113 14.83 1.05 0.52
C VAL A 113 13.37 1.39 0.23
N ILE A 114 12.47 1.11 1.18
CA ILE A 114 11.05 1.43 1.02
C ILE A 114 10.86 2.95 0.90
N ARG A 115 11.49 3.75 1.76
CA ARG A 115 11.42 5.22 1.68
C ARG A 115 11.89 5.76 0.34
N ASP A 116 13.02 5.26 -0.15
CA ASP A 116 13.59 5.69 -1.41
C ASP A 116 12.66 5.36 -2.59
N LEU A 117 11.99 4.20 -2.55
CA LEU A 117 10.96 3.84 -3.52
C LEU A 117 9.74 4.76 -3.42
N LEU A 118 9.24 5.04 -2.21
CA LEU A 118 8.08 5.94 -2.03
C LEU A 118 8.32 7.33 -2.62
N VAL A 119 9.55 7.85 -2.51
CA VAL A 119 9.97 9.12 -3.12
C VAL A 119 10.11 8.97 -4.63
N THR A 120 10.90 8.00 -5.10
CA THR A 120 11.24 7.82 -6.51
C THR A 120 10.01 7.54 -7.37
N ASP A 121 9.10 6.70 -6.87
CA ASP A 121 7.87 6.31 -7.56
C ASP A 121 6.70 7.27 -7.28
N ARG A 122 6.92 8.36 -6.52
CA ARG A 122 5.90 9.33 -6.09
C ARG A 122 4.64 8.65 -5.57
N PHE A 123 4.79 7.71 -4.63
CA PHE A 123 3.71 6.80 -4.23
C PHE A 123 2.44 7.52 -3.75
N PHE A 124 2.59 8.65 -3.07
CA PHE A 124 1.47 9.44 -2.55
C PHE A 124 0.68 10.19 -3.64
N GLU A 125 1.18 10.22 -4.87
CA GLU A 125 0.52 10.83 -6.03
C GLU A 125 -0.13 9.81 -6.96
N LEU A 126 -0.08 8.51 -6.61
CA LEU A 126 -0.71 7.45 -7.38
C LEU A 126 -2.23 7.51 -7.25
N ASP A 127 -2.96 7.04 -8.25
CA ASP A 127 -4.38 6.69 -8.10
C ASP A 127 -4.60 5.60 -7.03
N ASP A 128 -5.80 5.60 -6.44
CA ASP A 128 -6.17 4.67 -5.36
C ASP A 128 -6.35 3.23 -5.84
N ARG A 129 -6.52 3.00 -7.14
CA ARG A 129 -6.78 1.66 -7.69
C ARG A 129 -6.23 1.49 -9.09
N TYR A 130 -5.62 0.32 -9.32
CA TYR A 130 -5.21 -0.16 -10.63
C TYR A 130 -5.76 -1.55 -10.91
N GLY A 131 -5.91 -1.88 -12.20
CA GLY A 131 -6.42 -3.16 -12.68
C GLY A 131 -7.94 -3.23 -12.76
N ASP A 132 -8.43 -4.43 -13.00
CA ASP A 132 -9.85 -4.74 -13.15
C ASP A 132 -10.33 -5.65 -12.03
N LEU A 133 -11.60 -5.45 -11.62
CA LEU A 133 -12.29 -6.39 -10.76
C LEU A 133 -12.78 -7.55 -11.64
N VAL A 134 -12.27 -8.76 -11.40
CA VAL A 134 -12.69 -9.98 -12.10
C VAL A 134 -13.10 -11.03 -11.07
N PRO A 135 -14.08 -11.92 -11.35
CA PRO A 135 -14.67 -12.81 -10.36
C PRO A 135 -13.67 -13.67 -9.58
N ASP A 136 -12.67 -14.21 -10.28
CA ASP A 136 -11.62 -15.05 -9.67
C ASP A 136 -10.30 -14.29 -9.43
N GLY A 137 -10.33 -12.97 -9.59
CA GLY A 137 -9.15 -12.12 -9.49
C GLY A 137 -8.88 -11.73 -8.06
N GLY A 138 -7.65 -11.98 -7.61
CA GLY A 138 -7.20 -11.41 -6.35
C GLY A 138 -6.99 -9.90 -6.44
N SER A 139 -7.04 -9.25 -5.29
CA SER A 139 -6.65 -7.86 -5.10
C SER A 139 -5.61 -7.76 -3.99
N LYS A 140 -4.75 -6.74 -4.09
CA LYS A 140 -3.76 -6.41 -3.07
C LYS A 140 -3.97 -4.98 -2.66
N THR A 141 -3.95 -4.70 -1.38
CA THR A 141 -4.03 -3.34 -0.88
C THR A 141 -2.73 -3.01 -0.17
N LEU A 142 -2.03 -1.99 -0.65
CA LEU A 142 -0.84 -1.43 -0.02
C LEU A 142 -1.24 -0.09 0.60
N THR A 143 -1.14 0.01 1.92
CA THR A 143 -1.36 1.25 2.67
C THR A 143 -0.07 1.68 3.33
N VAL A 144 0.29 2.94 3.13
CA VAL A 144 1.49 3.56 3.70
C VAL A 144 1.07 4.79 4.49
N VAL A 145 1.55 4.89 5.72
CA VAL A 145 1.31 6.02 6.62
C VAL A 145 2.64 6.61 7.06
N ILE A 146 2.81 7.92 6.86
CA ILE A 146 4.02 8.68 7.20
C ILE A 146 3.62 10.02 7.81
N GLY A 147 3.98 10.24 9.08
CA GLY A 147 3.54 11.44 9.80
C GLY A 147 2.02 11.51 9.88
N ASP A 148 1.44 12.57 9.30
CA ASP A 148 0.01 12.82 9.16
C ASP A 148 -0.56 12.46 7.78
N HIS A 149 0.25 11.86 6.90
CA HIS A 149 -0.17 11.44 5.57
C HIS A 149 -0.44 9.94 5.51
N ALA A 150 -1.51 9.55 4.82
CA ALA A 150 -1.84 8.16 4.53
C ALA A 150 -2.21 8.01 3.06
N LYS A 151 -1.71 6.96 2.41
CA LYS A 151 -2.10 6.59 1.05
C LYS A 151 -2.37 5.09 0.97
N SER A 152 -3.50 4.72 0.38
CA SER A 152 -3.84 3.34 0.04
C SER A 152 -3.93 3.18 -1.46
N VAL A 153 -3.25 2.16 -1.99
CA VAL A 153 -3.33 1.76 -3.40
C VAL A 153 -3.83 0.32 -3.47
N ASN A 154 -4.89 0.09 -4.24
CA ASN A 154 -5.47 -1.22 -4.49
C ASN A 154 -5.04 -1.73 -5.87
N LEU A 155 -4.27 -2.81 -5.91
CA LEU A 155 -3.88 -3.53 -7.11
C LEU A 155 -4.83 -4.70 -7.30
N ALA A 156 -5.86 -4.51 -8.12
CA ALA A 156 -6.75 -5.58 -8.55
C ALA A 156 -6.06 -6.46 -9.62
N TYR A 157 -6.83 -7.24 -10.38
CA TYR A 157 -6.29 -8.08 -11.43
C TYR A 157 -5.69 -7.20 -12.55
N LEU A 158 -4.37 -7.26 -12.70
CA LEU A 158 -3.63 -6.51 -13.71
C LEU A 158 -3.58 -7.32 -15.01
N ARG A 159 -4.40 -6.93 -15.99
CA ARG A 159 -4.32 -7.48 -17.35
C ARG A 159 -3.11 -6.89 -18.05
N TRP A 160 -2.00 -7.61 -18.08
CA TRP A 160 -0.76 -7.13 -18.70
C TRP A 160 -0.56 -7.59 -20.14
N ASP A 161 -1.36 -8.54 -20.63
CA ASP A 161 -1.20 -9.14 -21.95
C ASP A 161 -1.92 -8.27 -23.00
N PRO A 162 -1.21 -7.65 -23.96
CA PRO A 162 -1.84 -6.84 -25.00
C PRO A 162 -2.76 -7.62 -25.95
N SER A 163 -2.70 -8.96 -25.94
CA SER A 163 -3.62 -9.81 -26.70
C SER A 163 -4.97 -10.02 -26.00
N ASP A 164 -5.07 -9.65 -24.72
CA ASP A 164 -6.34 -9.70 -23.98
C ASP A 164 -7.28 -8.60 -24.51
N PRO A 165 -8.53 -8.93 -24.91
CA PRO A 165 -9.48 -7.95 -25.45
C PRO A 165 -9.88 -6.86 -24.44
N TYR A 166 -9.64 -7.06 -23.15
CA TYR A 166 -9.90 -6.09 -22.09
C TYR A 166 -8.62 -5.35 -21.64
N PHE A 167 -7.49 -5.57 -22.30
CA PHE A 167 -6.25 -4.87 -22.01
C PHE A 167 -6.40 -3.35 -22.15
N ASN A 168 -6.00 -2.62 -21.11
CA ASN A 168 -5.96 -1.17 -21.11
C ASN A 168 -4.57 -0.69 -20.68
N ALA A 169 -3.79 -0.20 -21.64
CA ALA A 169 -2.43 0.26 -21.42
C ALA A 169 -2.32 1.34 -20.33
N ALA A 170 -3.27 2.27 -20.27
CA ALA A 170 -3.25 3.36 -19.30
C ALA A 170 -3.38 2.84 -17.86
N LYS A 171 -4.22 1.81 -17.63
CA LYS A 171 -4.39 1.19 -16.31
C LYS A 171 -3.16 0.41 -15.84
N VAL A 172 -2.36 -0.09 -16.79
CA VAL A 172 -1.19 -0.93 -16.50
C VAL A 172 0.06 -0.07 -16.31
N GLU A 173 0.24 0.98 -17.14
CA GLU A 173 1.44 1.81 -17.14
C GLU A 173 1.77 2.37 -15.76
N GLU A 174 0.81 3.02 -15.11
CA GLU A 174 1.04 3.68 -13.83
C GLU A 174 1.20 2.68 -12.68
N SER A 175 0.66 1.47 -12.82
CA SER A 175 0.74 0.42 -11.81
C SER A 175 2.18 -0.05 -11.55
N ALA A 176 3.14 0.19 -12.47
CA ALA A 176 4.56 -0.13 -12.27
C ALA A 176 5.10 0.45 -10.96
N ARG A 177 4.74 1.70 -10.67
CA ARG A 177 5.19 2.45 -9.49
C ARG A 177 4.71 1.80 -8.19
N ALA A 178 3.42 1.46 -8.12
CA ALA A 178 2.86 0.72 -7.00
C ALA A 178 3.44 -0.70 -6.88
N LEU A 179 3.64 -1.40 -8.02
CA LEU A 179 4.18 -2.76 -8.07
C LEU A 179 5.61 -2.85 -7.55
N ARG A 180 6.49 -1.88 -7.86
CA ARG A 180 7.86 -1.84 -7.34
C ARG A 180 7.88 -1.75 -5.81
N VAL A 181 7.07 -0.87 -5.24
CA VAL A 181 6.95 -0.74 -3.77
C VAL A 181 6.41 -2.05 -3.16
N TYR A 182 5.36 -2.62 -3.74
CA TYR A 182 4.78 -3.88 -3.27
C TYR A 182 5.79 -5.04 -3.34
N LEU A 183 6.49 -5.20 -4.47
CA LEU A 183 7.49 -6.26 -4.66
C LEU A 183 8.67 -6.11 -3.71
N ALA A 184 9.16 -4.89 -3.48
CA ALA A 184 10.24 -4.65 -2.53
C ALA A 184 9.85 -5.08 -1.10
N ILE A 185 8.65 -4.74 -0.64
CA ILE A 185 8.17 -5.16 0.69
C ILE A 185 8.00 -6.68 0.73
N ARG A 186 7.48 -7.27 -0.34
CA ARG A 186 7.31 -8.72 -0.46
C ARG A 186 8.64 -9.47 -0.40
N ASP A 187 9.69 -8.96 -1.02
CA ASP A 187 11.02 -9.56 -1.02
C ASP A 187 11.67 -9.57 0.38
N PHE A 188 11.15 -8.79 1.32
CA PHE A 188 11.57 -8.81 2.73
C PHE A 188 10.82 -9.81 3.59
N LEU A 189 9.79 -10.48 3.05
CA LEU A 189 9.07 -11.51 3.77
C LEU A 189 9.93 -12.78 3.90
N PRO A 190 9.81 -13.50 5.03
CA PRO A 190 10.44 -14.81 5.15
C PRO A 190 9.97 -15.76 4.03
N PRO A 191 10.82 -16.71 3.57
CA PRO A 191 10.44 -17.61 2.49
C PRO A 191 9.27 -18.52 2.89
N ASN A 192 8.40 -18.84 1.93
CA ASN A 192 7.27 -19.77 2.06
C ASN A 192 6.19 -19.40 3.08
N VAL A 193 6.14 -18.15 3.56
CA VAL A 193 5.10 -17.68 4.49
C VAL A 193 3.85 -17.16 3.78
N VAL A 194 3.97 -16.87 2.49
CA VAL A 194 2.89 -16.45 1.59
C VAL A 194 3.06 -17.16 0.24
N PRO A 195 1.98 -17.45 -0.52
CA PRO A 195 2.08 -18.11 -1.81
C PRO A 195 2.91 -17.29 -2.78
N ASP A 196 3.72 -17.92 -3.62
CA ASP A 196 4.62 -17.21 -4.52
C ASP A 196 3.91 -16.60 -5.75
N GLU A 197 3.55 -15.33 -5.65
CA GLU A 197 2.93 -14.55 -6.72
C GLU A 197 3.95 -13.77 -7.56
N ARG A 198 5.25 -13.87 -7.26
CA ARG A 198 6.29 -13.10 -7.96
C ARG A 198 6.26 -13.32 -9.47
N PRO A 199 6.07 -14.54 -10.01
CA PRO A 199 6.01 -14.72 -11.47
C PRO A 199 4.90 -13.90 -12.12
N TYR A 200 3.73 -13.76 -11.47
CA TYR A 200 2.62 -12.94 -11.94
C TYR A 200 3.00 -11.45 -11.88
N LEU A 201 3.45 -10.99 -10.72
CA LEU A 201 3.73 -9.57 -10.47
C LEU A 201 4.89 -9.03 -11.32
N LEU A 202 5.93 -9.85 -11.56
CA LEU A 202 7.06 -9.46 -12.41
C LEU A 202 6.65 -9.33 -13.88
N ARG A 203 5.74 -10.18 -14.38
CA ARG A 203 5.18 -10.03 -15.74
C ARG A 203 4.37 -8.75 -15.86
N ALA A 204 3.54 -8.46 -14.85
CA ALA A 204 2.77 -7.22 -14.78
C ALA A 204 3.71 -5.99 -14.80
N LEU A 205 4.76 -6.01 -13.97
CA LEU A 205 5.75 -4.94 -13.90
C LEU A 205 6.48 -4.76 -15.22
N GLN A 206 7.00 -5.83 -15.82
CA GLN A 206 7.70 -5.78 -17.12
C GLN A 206 6.82 -5.21 -18.23
N ALA A 207 5.54 -5.59 -18.26
CA ALA A 207 4.60 -5.03 -19.23
C ALA A 207 4.37 -3.53 -19.00
N ALA A 208 4.16 -3.13 -17.75
CA ALA A 208 3.98 -1.73 -17.37
C ALA A 208 5.20 -0.86 -17.72
N GLU A 209 6.42 -1.35 -17.44
CA GLU A 209 7.67 -0.67 -17.77
C GLU A 209 7.88 -0.54 -19.29
N LYS A 210 7.49 -1.57 -20.06
CA LYS A 210 7.52 -1.50 -21.53
C LYS A 210 6.59 -0.42 -22.06
N LEU A 211 5.38 -0.28 -21.48
CA LEU A 211 4.44 0.77 -21.85
C LEU A 211 4.98 2.16 -21.52
N GLU A 212 5.52 2.34 -20.31
CA GLU A 212 6.12 3.60 -19.86
C GLU A 212 7.29 4.01 -20.78
N ALA A 213 8.16 3.07 -21.14
CA ALA A 213 9.27 3.30 -22.05
C ALA A 213 8.82 3.68 -23.47
N ASN A 214 7.70 3.13 -23.94
CA ASN A 214 7.13 3.48 -25.24
C ASN A 214 6.51 4.88 -25.24
N ARG A 215 5.82 5.27 -24.16
CA ARG A 215 5.25 6.62 -24.01
C ARG A 215 6.34 7.69 -24.04
N LYS A 216 7.44 7.48 -23.31
CA LYS A 216 8.59 8.42 -23.29
C LYS A 216 9.27 8.62 -24.65
N LYS A 217 9.06 7.71 -25.61
CA LYS A 217 9.59 7.81 -26.98
C LYS A 217 8.65 8.53 -27.94
N GLN A 218 7.39 8.73 -27.57
CA GLN A 218 6.42 9.48 -28.37
C GLN A 218 6.56 10.97 -28.02
N PRO A 219 7.03 11.82 -28.96
CA PRO A 219 7.26 13.25 -28.73
C PRO A 219 5.96 14.05 -28.57
#